data_AF-A0A929CDZ7-F1
#
_entry.id   AF-A0A929CDZ7-F1
#
_cell.length_a   1.000
_cell.length_b   1.000
_cell.length_c   1.000
_cell.angle_alpha   90.00
_cell.angle_beta   90.00
_cell.angle_gamma   90.00
#
_symmetry.space_group_name_H-M   'P 1'
#
loop_
_entity.id
_entity.type
_entity.pdbx_description
1 polymer ?
#
loop_
_entity_poly.entity_id
_entity_poly.type
_entity_poly.pdbx_seq_one_letter_code
_entity_poly.pdbx_strand_id
1 'polypeptide(L)'
;MKIKKKHIWFIILLVVVILLVRYLFFGFSLNNLKATIEEEIDWATGMESSIEGNISGKLLPSFAVVAERVMVRDGDFLNIYADKLEIELPLWSLFSPEFVLRGVRIKNPEVVLRYKSIDTSIPLQSSGGGGNVSENSDSSRWKLDLVDIRILNGSFSYFNLNNLDTIQCHGIYLTSDSITLSGDADTLQFSDVLAMGKLTITDARVNSLLLDNILLDVEISNSILNVSHKSELHRGQSQHGNFYMDLSSDIPSYHIIQDIDGFRIEKFLGRFEEEPSMKGKMDFSIDLRFSGKSSSDLWLSSSGEMKLNGDSLILYGTDLDKVARQFERTQKFNLIDVSALFLAGPVGIAITKGGEYANLLISNKGDSTFVHEFVSNWRLSSGELSTEDVAFSTQENRIAVRGAVNLWNETFNDLEFALINDWGCAVFQQNISGHFTDPDVSEVKVVKTILAPVKNIFKGKKCKNPFYEGTVKPHQH
;
A
#
# COMPACT_ATOMS: atom_id res chain seq x y z
N MET A 1 -57.09 4.19 42.71
CA MET A 1 -55.77 4.82 42.65
C MET A 1 -55.94 6.30 42.29
N LYS A 2 -55.90 7.23 43.26
CA LYS A 2 -56.12 8.67 43.01
C LYS A 2 -54.85 9.27 42.40
N ILE A 3 -54.81 9.40 41.08
CA ILE A 3 -53.77 10.14 40.37
C ILE A 3 -53.83 11.59 40.89
N LYS A 4 -52.81 12.01 41.65
CA LYS A 4 -52.73 13.38 42.20
C LYS A 4 -52.84 14.38 41.05
N LYS A 5 -53.59 15.47 41.24
CA LYS A 5 -53.87 16.53 40.23
C LYS A 5 -52.61 17.03 39.49
N LYS A 6 -51.42 16.97 40.12
CA LYS A 6 -50.12 17.27 39.50
C LYS A 6 -49.70 16.28 38.39
N HIS A 7 -50.02 14.99 38.51
CA HIS A 7 -49.72 13.99 37.47
C HIS A 7 -50.61 14.15 36.23
N ILE A 8 -51.85 14.64 36.40
CA ILE A 8 -52.75 14.93 35.26
C ILE A 8 -52.18 16.07 34.41
N TRP A 9 -51.68 17.14 35.04
CA TRP A 9 -51.02 18.24 34.33
C TRP A 9 -49.73 17.82 33.64
N PHE A 10 -48.96 16.92 34.25
CA PHE A 10 -47.75 16.36 33.63
C PHE A 10 -48.09 15.51 32.39
N ILE A 11 -49.15 14.69 32.44
CA ILE A 11 -49.60 13.89 31.30
C ILE A 11 -50.15 14.78 30.18
N ILE A 12 -50.91 15.83 30.51
CA ILE A 12 -51.41 16.79 29.52
C ILE A 12 -50.25 17.53 28.85
N LEU A 13 -49.26 17.99 29.62
CA LEU A 13 -48.05 18.63 29.08
C LEU A 13 -47.29 17.66 28.16
N LEU A 14 -47.13 16.40 28.56
CA LEU A 14 -46.49 15.37 27.75
C LEU A 14 -47.24 15.14 26.42
N VAL A 15 -48.57 15.03 26.46
CA VAL A 15 -49.41 14.85 25.27
C VAL A 15 -49.36 16.07 24.36
N VAL A 16 -49.39 17.29 24.91
CA VAL A 16 -49.26 18.53 24.15
C VAL A 16 -47.88 18.62 23.51
N VAL A 17 -46.81 18.29 24.24
CA VAL A 17 -45.45 18.23 23.69
C VAL A 17 -45.36 17.18 22.58
N ILE A 18 -45.93 15.98 22.75
CA ILE A 18 -45.97 14.96 21.70
C ILE A 18 -46.74 15.43 20.46
N LEU A 19 -47.88 16.11 20.63
CA LEU A 19 -48.68 16.65 19.54
C LEU A 19 -47.98 17.82 18.83
N LEU A 20 -47.24 18.63 19.57
CA LEU A 20 -46.50 19.79 19.06
C LEU A 20 -45.22 19.34 18.33
N VAL A 21 -44.51 18.35 18.88
CA VAL A 21 -43.42 17.65 18.17
C VAL A 21 -43.97 16.98 16.92
N ARG A 22 -45.12 16.29 16.98
CA ARG A 22 -45.78 15.71 15.81
C ARG A 22 -46.14 16.78 14.78
N TYR A 23 -46.66 17.93 15.20
CA TYR A 23 -47.01 19.03 14.29
C TYR A 23 -45.78 19.63 13.61
N LEU A 24 -44.70 19.88 14.36
CA LEU A 24 -43.45 20.41 13.82
C LEU A 24 -42.76 19.41 12.88
N PHE A 25 -42.78 18.10 13.20
CA PHE A 25 -42.15 17.07 12.36
C PHE A 25 -42.98 16.59 11.17
N PHE A 26 -44.32 16.56 11.29
CA PHE A 26 -45.20 16.08 10.21
C PHE A 26 -45.85 17.23 9.40
N GLY A 27 -45.83 18.46 9.89
CA GLY A 27 -46.35 19.64 9.19
C GLY A 27 -45.32 20.35 8.30
N PHE A 28 -44.03 20.20 8.58
CA PHE A 28 -42.94 20.77 7.79
C PHE A 28 -42.18 19.66 7.06
N SER A 29 -42.30 19.62 5.73
CA SER A 29 -41.54 18.68 4.90
C SER A 29 -40.09 19.12 4.83
N LEU A 30 -39.17 18.35 5.43
CA LEU A 30 -37.72 18.61 5.33
C LEU A 30 -37.23 18.60 3.87
N ASN A 31 -37.98 17.99 2.95
CA ASN A 31 -37.68 18.06 1.52
C ASN A 31 -37.69 19.48 0.95
N ASN A 32 -38.36 20.44 1.61
CA ASN A 32 -38.35 21.84 1.18
C ASN A 32 -36.97 22.50 1.38
N LEU A 33 -36.08 21.90 2.19
CA LEU A 33 -34.74 22.39 2.45
C LEU A 33 -33.68 21.84 1.48
N LYS A 34 -34.04 20.91 0.59
CA LYS A 34 -33.09 20.24 -0.32
C LYS A 34 -32.25 21.23 -1.12
N ALA A 35 -32.90 22.11 -1.87
CA ALA A 35 -32.21 23.08 -2.73
C ALA A 35 -31.29 24.00 -1.92
N THR A 36 -31.70 24.40 -0.71
CA THR A 36 -30.86 25.21 0.17
C THR A 36 -29.66 24.45 0.71
N ILE A 37 -29.82 23.16 1.05
CA ILE A 37 -28.70 22.33 1.50
C ILE A 37 -27.73 22.08 0.35
N GLU A 38 -28.23 21.80 -0.85
CA GLU A 38 -27.42 21.61 -2.07
C GLU A 38 -26.62 22.89 -2.38
N GLU A 39 -27.28 24.05 -2.43
CA GLU A 39 -26.62 25.34 -2.68
C GLU A 39 -25.51 25.65 -1.65
N GLU A 40 -25.75 25.34 -0.38
CA GLU A 40 -24.76 25.56 0.68
C GLU A 40 -23.57 24.59 0.58
N ILE A 41 -23.81 23.32 0.24
CA ILE A 41 -22.73 22.35 -0.03
C ILE A 41 -21.92 22.81 -1.23
N ASP A 42 -22.58 23.23 -2.32
CA ASP A 42 -21.92 23.68 -3.54
C ASP A 42 -21.07 24.91 -3.29
N TRP A 43 -21.61 25.88 -2.55
CA TRP A 43 -20.90 27.08 -2.16
C TRP A 43 -19.70 26.79 -1.26
N ALA A 44 -19.87 25.92 -0.25
CA ALA A 44 -18.82 25.62 0.71
C ALA A 44 -17.70 24.76 0.13
N THR A 45 -18.00 23.90 -0.85
CA THR A 45 -17.05 22.91 -1.38
C THR A 45 -16.53 23.23 -2.77
N GLY A 46 -17.24 24.07 -3.53
CA GLY A 46 -16.99 24.28 -4.97
C GLY A 46 -17.36 23.08 -5.84
N MET A 47 -18.06 22.07 -5.29
CA MET A 47 -18.48 20.84 -5.98
C MET A 47 -19.98 20.89 -6.28
N GLU A 48 -20.45 20.17 -7.30
CA GLU A 48 -21.88 20.03 -7.57
C GLU A 48 -22.50 18.96 -6.66
N SER A 49 -23.57 19.30 -5.94
CA SER A 49 -24.28 18.38 -5.07
C SER A 49 -25.75 18.17 -5.46
N SER A 50 -26.27 17.00 -5.11
CA SER A 50 -27.66 16.62 -5.40
C SER A 50 -28.19 15.63 -4.38
N ILE A 51 -29.44 15.82 -3.95
CA ILE A 51 -30.19 14.96 -3.03
C ILE A 51 -31.45 14.47 -3.74
N GLU A 52 -31.32 13.36 -4.48
CA GLU A 52 -32.42 12.79 -5.26
C GLU A 52 -33.47 12.08 -4.39
N GLY A 53 -33.10 11.64 -3.19
CA GLY A 53 -33.96 10.93 -2.24
C GLY A 53 -34.61 11.82 -1.20
N ASN A 54 -35.44 11.25 -0.33
CA ASN A 54 -36.14 12.06 0.67
C ASN A 54 -35.19 12.48 1.80
N ILE A 55 -35.42 13.68 2.33
CA ILE A 55 -34.86 14.11 3.63
C ILE A 55 -35.93 13.86 4.69
N SER A 56 -35.55 13.15 5.75
CA SER A 56 -36.45 12.78 6.84
C SER A 56 -35.79 12.93 8.21
N GLY A 57 -36.60 13.09 9.25
CA GLY A 57 -36.15 13.10 10.63
C GLY A 57 -36.43 11.77 11.31
N LYS A 58 -35.50 11.30 12.13
CA LYS A 58 -35.64 10.12 12.99
C LYS A 58 -35.46 10.57 14.45
N LEU A 59 -36.33 10.09 15.34
CA LEU A 59 -36.38 10.55 16.74
C LEU A 59 -35.83 9.54 17.76
N LEU A 60 -35.70 8.26 17.38
CA LEU A 60 -35.27 7.18 18.28
C LEU A 60 -34.26 6.26 17.57
N PRO A 61 -33.18 5.80 18.24
CA PRO A 61 -32.82 6.05 19.65
C PRO A 61 -32.17 7.43 19.92
N SER A 62 -31.78 8.17 18.89
CA SER A 62 -31.30 9.57 18.94
C SER A 62 -31.99 10.38 17.83
N PHE A 63 -31.93 11.71 17.94
CA PHE A 63 -32.39 12.57 16.85
C PHE A 63 -31.39 12.52 15.71
N ALA A 64 -31.87 12.23 14.50
CA ALA A 64 -31.04 12.18 13.31
C ALA A 64 -31.77 12.77 12.10
N VAL A 65 -31.02 13.47 11.27
CA VAL A 65 -31.45 13.88 9.93
C VAL A 65 -30.92 12.85 8.95
N VAL A 66 -31.81 12.35 8.10
CA VAL A 66 -31.52 11.31 7.12
C VAL A 66 -31.76 11.86 5.73
N ALA A 67 -30.73 11.86 4.89
CA ALA A 67 -30.83 12.12 3.46
C ALA A 67 -30.59 10.82 2.69
N GLU A 68 -31.36 10.59 1.63
CA GLU A 68 -31.23 9.42 0.75
C GLU A 68 -30.72 9.85 -0.63
N ARG A 69 -29.93 8.99 -1.28
CA ARG A 69 -29.33 9.22 -2.61
C ARG A 69 -28.67 10.59 -2.69
N VAL A 70 -27.64 10.76 -1.86
CA VAL A 70 -26.83 11.97 -1.82
C VAL A 70 -25.65 11.81 -2.77
N MET A 71 -25.35 12.85 -3.52
CA MET A 71 -24.29 12.87 -4.51
C MET A 71 -23.52 14.18 -4.43
N VAL A 72 -22.20 14.10 -4.52
CA VAL A 72 -21.29 15.25 -4.61
C VAL A 72 -20.25 14.95 -5.69
N ARG A 73 -20.03 15.89 -6.61
CA ARG A 73 -19.17 15.70 -7.78
C ARG A 73 -18.29 16.93 -8.03
N ASP A 74 -17.04 16.66 -8.36
CA ASP A 74 -16.11 17.66 -8.90
C ASP A 74 -15.76 17.26 -10.34
N GLY A 75 -16.58 17.71 -11.30
CA GLY A 75 -16.46 17.36 -12.71
C GLY A 75 -16.26 15.87 -12.94
N ASP A 76 -15.20 15.52 -13.66
CA ASP A 76 -14.79 14.12 -13.90
C ASP A 76 -13.78 13.60 -12.85
N PHE A 77 -13.29 14.46 -11.95
CA PHE A 77 -12.21 14.16 -11.01
C PHE A 77 -12.68 13.35 -9.82
N LEU A 78 -13.78 13.77 -9.18
CA LEU A 78 -14.30 13.15 -7.97
C LEU A 78 -15.81 12.96 -8.08
N ASN A 79 -16.27 11.76 -7.73
CA ASN A 79 -17.70 11.46 -7.60
C ASN A 79 -17.91 10.68 -6.31
N ILE A 80 -18.72 11.25 -5.41
CA ILE A 80 -19.10 10.66 -4.15
C ILE A 80 -20.61 10.45 -4.19
N TYR A 81 -21.02 9.22 -3.95
CA TYR A 81 -22.42 8.83 -3.83
C TYR A 81 -22.66 8.14 -2.50
N ALA A 82 -23.84 8.29 -1.93
CA ALA A 82 -24.30 7.49 -0.80
C ALA A 82 -25.79 7.21 -0.90
N ASP A 83 -26.19 5.93 -0.75
CA ASP A 83 -27.60 5.55 -0.66
C ASP A 83 -28.30 6.26 0.49
N LYS A 84 -27.60 6.40 1.61
CA LYS A 84 -28.14 7.02 2.83
C LYS A 84 -27.04 7.69 3.65
N LEU A 85 -27.27 8.94 4.00
CA LEU A 85 -26.49 9.73 4.94
C LEU A 85 -27.36 10.04 6.17
N GLU A 86 -26.93 9.61 7.35
CA GLU A 86 -27.60 9.86 8.62
C GLU A 86 -26.68 10.71 9.51
N ILE A 87 -27.10 11.94 9.80
CA ILE A 87 -26.42 12.87 10.69
C ILE A 87 -27.13 12.83 12.03
N GLU A 88 -26.43 12.35 13.05
CA GLU A 88 -26.93 12.32 14.42
C GLU A 88 -26.61 13.61 15.16
N LEU A 89 -27.63 14.14 15.84
CA LEU A 89 -27.55 15.34 16.65
C LEU A 89 -28.04 15.02 18.07
N PRO A 90 -27.44 15.61 19.11
CA PRO A 90 -27.99 15.46 20.44
C PRO A 90 -29.28 16.29 20.55
N LEU A 91 -30.26 15.81 21.32
CA LEU A 91 -31.57 16.46 21.45
C LEU A 91 -31.48 17.92 21.94
N TRP A 92 -30.45 18.25 22.72
CA TRP A 92 -30.24 19.59 23.22
C TRP A 92 -29.79 20.59 22.13
N SER A 93 -29.16 20.13 21.03
CA SER A 93 -28.81 20.98 19.88
C SER A 93 -30.02 21.50 19.12
N LEU A 94 -31.23 20.99 19.37
CA LEU A 94 -32.47 21.58 18.88
C LEU A 94 -32.88 22.84 19.68
N PHE A 95 -32.28 23.07 20.85
CA PHE A 95 -32.64 24.13 21.79
C PHE A 95 -31.47 25.06 22.12
N SER A 96 -30.27 24.79 21.61
CA SER A 96 -29.08 25.64 21.75
C SER A 96 -28.69 26.28 20.41
N PRO A 97 -28.06 27.47 20.44
CA PRO A 97 -27.45 28.05 19.25
C PRO A 97 -26.19 27.29 18.79
N GLU A 98 -25.59 26.50 19.68
CA GLU A 98 -24.42 25.68 19.38
C GLU A 98 -24.85 24.37 18.69
N PHE A 99 -24.45 24.22 17.43
CA PHE A 99 -24.65 23.00 16.65
C PHE A 99 -23.54 22.00 16.98
N VAL A 100 -23.90 20.86 17.58
CA VAL A 100 -22.94 19.79 17.92
C VAL A 100 -23.31 18.54 17.15
N LEU A 101 -22.37 18.05 16.33
CA LEU A 101 -22.53 16.79 15.62
C LEU A 101 -22.22 15.64 16.57
N ARG A 102 -23.12 14.66 16.69
CA ARG A 102 -22.87 13.47 17.52
C ARG A 102 -22.20 12.36 16.69
N GLY A 103 -22.69 12.14 15.48
CA GLY A 103 -22.20 11.08 14.64
C GLY A 103 -22.68 11.16 13.20
N VAL A 104 -21.99 10.43 12.33
CA VAL A 104 -22.29 10.33 10.91
C VAL A 104 -22.34 8.85 10.54
N ARG A 105 -23.43 8.43 9.92
CA ARG A 105 -23.52 7.09 9.32
C ARG A 105 -23.78 7.19 7.83
N ILE A 106 -22.94 6.52 7.07
CA ILE A 106 -23.03 6.48 5.62
C ILE A 106 -23.24 5.03 5.21
N LYS A 107 -24.33 4.77 4.49
CA LYS A 107 -24.65 3.43 3.99
C LYS A 107 -24.42 3.37 2.49
N ASN A 108 -23.75 2.31 2.06
CA ASN A 108 -23.38 2.05 0.68
C ASN A 108 -22.75 3.27 -0.01
N PRO A 109 -21.76 3.96 0.60
CA PRO A 109 -21.07 5.01 -0.13
C PRO A 109 -20.24 4.43 -1.27
N GLU A 110 -20.20 5.14 -2.38
CA GLU A 110 -19.32 4.89 -3.50
C GLU A 110 -18.47 6.14 -3.73
N VAL A 111 -17.15 5.98 -3.70
CA VAL A 111 -16.22 7.07 -3.98
C VAL A 111 -15.39 6.69 -5.20
N VAL A 112 -15.44 7.53 -6.23
CA VAL A 112 -14.66 7.37 -7.46
C VAL A 112 -13.77 8.60 -7.63
N LEU A 113 -12.46 8.36 -7.63
CA LEU A 113 -11.42 9.36 -7.82
C LEU A 113 -10.66 9.09 -9.13
N ARG A 114 -10.57 10.07 -10.01
CA ARG A 114 -9.85 10.00 -11.29
C ARG A 114 -8.79 11.09 -11.35
N TYR A 115 -7.55 10.72 -11.10
CA TYR A 115 -6.43 11.65 -11.16
C TYR A 115 -5.86 11.71 -12.57
N LYS A 116 -5.72 12.91 -13.13
CA LYS A 116 -4.94 13.18 -14.33
C LYS A 116 -4.03 14.36 -14.03
N SER A 117 -2.73 14.16 -14.16
CA SER A 117 -1.77 15.26 -14.06
C SER A 117 -1.97 16.10 -15.31
N ILE A 118 -2.25 17.38 -15.11
CA ILE A 118 -2.12 18.35 -16.18
C ILE A 118 -0.62 18.59 -16.30
N ASP A 119 -0.05 18.27 -17.45
CA ASP A 119 1.35 18.53 -17.79
C ASP A 119 1.64 20.01 -17.53
N THR A 120 2.21 20.31 -16.37
CA THR A 120 2.47 21.67 -15.90
C THR A 120 3.91 22.01 -16.22
N SER A 121 4.18 22.16 -17.51
CA SER A 121 5.25 23.04 -18.01
C SER A 121 4.88 24.53 -17.87
N ILE A 122 3.89 24.85 -17.04
CA ILE A 122 3.56 26.21 -16.63
C ILE A 122 4.45 26.51 -15.41
N PRO A 123 5.38 27.49 -15.51
CA PRO A 123 6.10 27.93 -14.34
C PRO A 123 5.08 28.39 -13.31
N LEU A 124 5.17 27.86 -12.10
CA LEU A 124 4.58 28.49 -10.91
C LEU A 124 5.20 29.89 -10.82
N GLN A 125 4.59 30.86 -11.48
CA GLN A 125 4.74 32.25 -11.09
C GLN A 125 4.12 32.33 -9.71
N SER A 126 4.96 32.28 -8.69
CA SER A 126 4.63 32.89 -7.42
C SER A 126 4.28 34.34 -7.76
N SER A 127 2.98 34.64 -7.88
CA SER A 127 2.50 36.00 -7.78
C SER A 127 2.74 36.41 -6.33
N GLY A 128 3.98 36.81 -6.06
CA GLY A 128 4.38 37.52 -4.85
C GLY A 128 3.73 38.89 -4.91
N GLY A 129 2.43 38.94 -4.68
CA GLY A 129 1.74 40.15 -4.26
C GLY A 129 2.23 40.46 -2.86
N GLY A 130 3.29 41.25 -2.76
CA GLY A 130 3.71 41.90 -1.53
C GLY A 130 2.64 42.88 -1.07
N GLY A 131 1.58 42.35 -0.46
CA GLY A 131 0.66 43.10 0.37
C GLY A 131 1.11 42.91 1.81
N ASN A 132 1.54 43.99 2.47
CA ASN A 132 1.75 44.00 3.91
C ASN A 132 0.44 43.64 4.60
N VAL A 133 0.27 42.36 4.96
CA VAL A 133 -0.78 41.93 5.88
C VAL A 133 -0.26 42.28 7.27
N SER A 134 -0.89 43.29 7.87
CA SER A 134 -0.70 43.63 9.26
C SER A 134 -0.93 42.40 10.13
N GLU A 135 0.06 42.05 10.95
CA GLU A 135 -0.06 41.13 12.08
C GLU A 135 -1.10 41.66 13.07
N ASN A 136 -2.37 41.35 12.83
CA ASN A 136 -3.42 41.35 13.85
C ASN A 136 -4.67 40.66 13.28
N SER A 137 -4.69 39.34 13.36
CA SER A 137 -5.95 38.58 13.38
C SER A 137 -5.79 37.47 14.39
N ASP A 138 -6.53 37.56 15.50
CA ASP A 138 -6.90 36.38 16.29
C ASP A 138 -7.56 35.42 15.31
N SER A 139 -6.80 34.45 14.79
CA SER A 139 -7.34 33.50 13.83
C SER A 139 -8.37 32.62 14.54
N SER A 140 -9.55 32.52 13.95
CA SER A 140 -10.63 31.75 14.57
C SER A 140 -10.29 30.27 14.45
N ARG A 141 -9.94 29.65 15.59
CA ARG A 141 -9.71 28.21 15.65
C ARG A 141 -11.05 27.48 15.63
N TRP A 142 -11.19 26.52 14.73
CA TRP A 142 -12.33 25.61 14.73
C TRP A 142 -11.95 24.29 15.38
N LYS A 143 -12.93 23.65 16.04
CA LYS A 143 -12.80 22.33 16.61
C LYS A 143 -14.07 21.55 16.28
N LEU A 144 -13.91 20.37 15.70
CA LEU A 144 -14.97 19.43 15.40
C LEU A 144 -14.71 18.14 16.18
N ASP A 145 -15.60 17.84 17.11
CA ASP A 145 -15.58 16.58 17.87
C ASP A 145 -16.69 15.67 17.34
N LEU A 146 -16.29 14.51 16.81
CA LEU A 146 -17.18 13.47 16.26
C LEU A 146 -17.06 12.22 17.11
N VAL A 147 -18.19 11.73 17.62
CA VAL A 147 -18.21 10.61 18.57
C VAL A 147 -18.52 9.26 17.91
N ASP A 148 -19.14 9.24 16.72
CA ASP A 148 -19.48 7.99 16.03
C ASP A 148 -19.46 8.21 14.52
N ILE A 149 -18.39 7.82 13.83
CA ILE A 149 -18.38 7.73 12.36
C ILE A 149 -18.51 6.27 11.96
N ARG A 150 -19.51 5.97 11.12
CA ARG A 150 -19.69 4.64 10.54
C ARG A 150 -19.87 4.68 9.04
N ILE A 151 -19.09 3.88 8.35
CA ILE A 151 -19.34 3.52 6.95
C ILE A 151 -19.79 2.07 6.92
N LEU A 152 -20.91 1.81 6.24
CA LEU A 152 -21.48 0.48 6.10
C LEU A 152 -21.48 0.10 4.63
N ASN A 153 -20.69 -0.92 4.28
CA ASN A 153 -20.64 -1.52 2.95
C ASN A 153 -20.30 -0.52 1.83
N GLY A 154 -19.23 0.25 2.03
CA GLY A 154 -18.75 1.19 1.03
C GLY A 154 -17.93 0.56 -0.10
N SER A 155 -17.72 1.32 -1.15
CA SER A 155 -16.77 1.05 -2.23
C SER A 155 -15.91 2.28 -2.50
N PHE A 156 -14.66 2.03 -2.91
CA PHE A 156 -13.72 3.05 -3.32
C PHE A 156 -13.06 2.62 -4.61
N SER A 157 -12.91 3.56 -5.55
CA SER A 157 -12.19 3.36 -6.79
C SER A 157 -11.32 4.56 -7.10
N TYR A 158 -10.03 4.32 -7.28
CA TYR A 158 -9.04 5.29 -7.74
C TYR A 158 -8.50 4.86 -9.10
N PHE A 159 -8.38 5.84 -10.00
CA PHE A 159 -7.79 5.67 -11.31
C PHE A 159 -6.78 6.79 -11.57
N ASN A 160 -5.51 6.43 -11.75
CA ASN A 160 -4.50 7.35 -12.24
C ASN A 160 -4.44 7.26 -13.77
N LEU A 161 -4.96 8.29 -14.44
CA LEU A 161 -5.03 8.35 -15.90
C LEU A 161 -3.68 8.61 -16.57
N ASN A 162 -2.62 8.90 -15.81
CA ASN A 162 -1.29 9.15 -16.36
C ASN A 162 -0.49 7.87 -16.59
N ASN A 163 -0.60 6.91 -15.66
CA ASN A 163 0.17 5.68 -15.66
C ASN A 163 -0.70 4.41 -15.56
N LEU A 164 -2.03 4.58 -15.61
CA LEU A 164 -3.04 3.51 -15.54
C LEU A 164 -3.06 2.75 -14.20
N ASP A 165 -2.47 3.29 -13.13
CA ASP A 165 -2.60 2.70 -11.80
C ASP A 165 -4.05 2.75 -11.32
N THR A 166 -4.47 1.67 -10.65
CA THR A 166 -5.83 1.53 -10.14
C THR A 166 -5.85 0.96 -8.72
N ILE A 167 -6.76 1.48 -7.91
CA ILE A 167 -7.10 0.89 -6.61
C ILE A 167 -8.61 0.74 -6.58
N GLN A 168 -9.11 -0.45 -6.25
CA GLN A 168 -10.53 -0.73 -6.10
C GLN A 168 -10.74 -1.48 -4.81
N CYS A 169 -11.67 -1.03 -3.97
CA CYS A 169 -11.98 -1.65 -2.69
C CYS A 169 -13.50 -1.83 -2.58
N HIS A 170 -13.94 -2.99 -2.10
CA HIS A 170 -15.34 -3.29 -1.87
C HIS A 170 -15.59 -3.83 -0.46
N GLY A 171 -16.83 -3.64 0.01
CA GLY A 171 -17.21 -4.08 1.35
C GLY A 171 -16.44 -3.33 2.44
N ILE A 172 -16.32 -2.00 2.29
CA ILE A 172 -15.66 -1.12 3.25
C ILE A 172 -16.59 -0.94 4.46
N TYR A 173 -16.11 -1.29 5.65
CA TYR A 173 -16.75 -0.96 6.91
C TYR A 173 -15.78 -0.18 7.77
N LEU A 174 -16.18 1.03 8.16
CA LEU A 174 -15.43 1.89 9.07
C LEU A 174 -16.22 2.04 10.36
N THR A 175 -15.54 1.91 11.49
CA THR A 175 -16.07 2.32 12.79
C THR A 175 -15.01 3.14 13.51
N SER A 176 -15.36 4.35 13.94
CA SER A 176 -14.50 5.20 14.76
C SER A 176 -15.14 5.49 16.11
N ASP A 177 -14.32 5.48 17.16
CA ASP A 177 -14.74 5.74 18.55
C ASP A 177 -14.74 7.24 18.88
N SER A 178 -13.78 7.99 18.33
CA SER A 178 -13.74 9.45 18.41
C SER A 178 -12.83 9.99 17.32
N ILE A 179 -13.29 11.02 16.64
CA ILE A 179 -12.48 11.86 15.75
C ILE A 179 -12.59 13.30 16.26
N THR A 180 -11.47 13.83 16.72
CA THR A 180 -11.32 15.25 17.00
C THR A 180 -10.45 15.85 15.92
N LEU A 181 -10.99 16.85 15.23
CA LEU A 181 -10.27 17.66 14.27
C LEU A 181 -10.25 19.09 14.80
N SER A 182 -9.08 19.72 14.78
CA SER A 182 -9.00 21.16 14.97
C SER A 182 -8.10 21.80 13.94
N GLY A 183 -8.35 23.07 13.67
CA GLY A 183 -7.60 23.80 12.68
C GLY A 183 -7.83 25.29 12.75
N ASP A 184 -7.19 25.96 11.80
CA ASP A 184 -7.35 27.38 11.57
C ASP A 184 -8.45 27.60 10.53
N ALA A 185 -9.48 28.39 10.85
CA ALA A 185 -10.65 28.54 9.98
C ALA A 185 -10.36 29.37 8.74
N ASP A 186 -9.36 30.24 8.80
CA ASP A 186 -9.02 31.14 7.70
C ASP A 186 -8.18 30.42 6.64
N THR A 187 -7.36 29.44 7.06
CA THR A 187 -6.47 28.66 6.17
C THR A 187 -7.00 27.27 5.84
N LEU A 188 -8.04 26.79 6.54
CA LEU A 188 -8.54 25.41 6.51
C LEU A 188 -7.46 24.35 6.78
N GLN A 189 -6.35 24.75 7.41
CA GLN A 189 -5.28 23.83 7.79
C GLN A 189 -5.66 23.12 9.09
N PHE A 190 -5.58 21.79 9.08
CA PHE A 190 -5.72 20.97 10.28
C PHE A 190 -4.48 21.13 11.14
N SER A 191 -4.64 21.55 12.40
CA SER A 191 -3.57 21.66 13.38
C SER A 191 -3.39 20.37 14.18
N ASP A 192 -4.50 19.71 14.52
CA ASP A 192 -4.49 18.47 15.31
C ASP A 192 -5.57 17.53 14.82
N VAL A 193 -5.20 16.26 14.69
CA VAL A 193 -6.11 15.16 14.39
C VAL A 193 -5.89 14.09 15.46
N LEU A 194 -6.96 13.80 16.20
CA LEU A 194 -7.05 12.63 17.06
C LEU A 194 -8.11 11.72 16.48
N ALA A 195 -7.73 10.53 16.04
CA ALA A 195 -8.66 9.57 15.46
C ALA A 195 -8.29 8.15 15.88
N MET A 196 -9.29 7.40 16.32
CA MET A 196 -9.15 5.96 16.54
C MET A 196 -10.27 5.25 15.82
N GLY A 197 -9.93 4.18 15.11
CA GLY A 197 -10.94 3.43 14.38
C GLY A 197 -10.44 2.14 13.76
N LYS A 198 -11.41 1.32 13.40
CA LYS A 198 -11.20 0.06 12.68
C LYS A 198 -11.81 0.18 11.30
N LEU A 199 -11.05 -0.24 10.31
CA LEU A 199 -11.46 -0.30 8.93
C LEU A 199 -11.31 -1.74 8.44
N THR A 200 -12.41 -2.33 7.97
CA THR A 200 -12.39 -3.64 7.34
C THR A 200 -12.77 -3.50 5.87
N ILE A 201 -12.07 -4.20 4.98
CA ILE A 201 -12.36 -4.22 3.54
C ILE A 201 -12.43 -5.69 3.13
N THR A 202 -13.54 -6.08 2.51
CA THR A 202 -13.75 -7.47 2.08
C THR A 202 -12.73 -7.89 1.03
N ASP A 203 -12.58 -7.06 0.00
CA ASP A 203 -11.62 -7.27 -1.08
C ASP A 203 -11.08 -5.93 -1.58
N ALA A 204 -9.80 -5.95 -1.97
CA ALA A 204 -9.18 -4.85 -2.67
C ALA A 204 -8.33 -5.35 -3.84
N ARG A 205 -8.32 -4.57 -4.91
CA ARG A 205 -7.46 -4.71 -6.06
C ARG A 205 -6.58 -3.48 -6.16
N VAL A 206 -5.26 -3.67 -6.05
CA VAL A 206 -4.26 -2.64 -6.30
C VAL A 206 -3.49 -3.07 -7.54
N ASN A 207 -3.77 -2.46 -8.69
CA ASN A 207 -3.29 -2.93 -9.99
C ASN A 207 -3.64 -4.41 -10.21
N SER A 208 -2.63 -5.29 -10.31
CA SER A 208 -2.81 -6.74 -10.42
C SER A 208 -2.84 -7.47 -9.07
N LEU A 209 -2.52 -6.79 -7.96
CA LEU A 209 -2.51 -7.36 -6.63
C LEU A 209 -3.95 -7.45 -6.10
N LEU A 210 -4.34 -8.64 -5.67
CA LEU A 210 -5.65 -8.93 -5.07
C LEU A 210 -5.46 -9.29 -3.60
N LEU A 211 -6.15 -8.56 -2.73
CA LEU A 211 -6.14 -8.71 -1.28
C LEU A 211 -7.57 -8.98 -0.80
N ASP A 212 -7.72 -9.94 0.11
CA ASP A 212 -8.97 -10.30 0.76
C ASP A 212 -8.86 -10.00 2.26
N ASN A 213 -10.01 -9.84 2.92
CA ASN A 213 -10.13 -9.80 4.38
C ASN A 213 -9.17 -8.79 5.04
N ILE A 214 -9.09 -7.57 4.50
CA ILE A 214 -8.20 -6.54 5.02
C ILE A 214 -8.79 -5.95 6.30
N LEU A 215 -8.00 -5.94 7.36
CA LEU A 215 -8.31 -5.40 8.67
C LEU A 215 -7.25 -4.36 9.01
N LEU A 216 -7.66 -3.12 9.19
CA LEU A 216 -6.82 -1.98 9.54
C LEU A 216 -7.24 -1.46 10.92
N ASP A 217 -6.28 -1.38 11.83
CA ASP A 217 -6.42 -0.66 13.10
C ASP A 217 -5.66 0.66 12.95
N VAL A 218 -6.40 1.77 13.03
CA VAL A 218 -5.90 3.12 12.72
C VAL A 218 -5.92 3.96 13.99
N GLU A 219 -4.75 4.48 14.35
CA GLU A 219 -4.56 5.42 15.44
C GLU A 219 -3.86 6.67 14.90
N ILE A 220 -4.45 7.84 15.13
CA ILE A 220 -3.87 9.13 14.84
C ILE A 220 -3.83 9.93 16.13
N SER A 221 -2.65 10.35 16.56
CA SER A 221 -2.48 11.24 17.72
C SER A 221 -1.20 12.06 17.58
N ASN A 222 -1.23 13.33 17.99
CA ASN A 222 -0.05 14.22 17.96
C ASN A 222 0.66 14.24 16.58
N SER A 223 -0.12 14.31 15.50
CA SER A 223 0.37 14.28 14.11
C SER A 223 1.10 12.98 13.71
N ILE A 224 0.97 11.93 14.51
CA ILE A 224 1.47 10.59 14.21
C ILE A 224 0.30 9.71 13.80
N LEU A 225 0.40 9.11 12.62
CA LEU A 225 -0.50 8.07 12.10
C LEU A 225 0.18 6.72 12.24
N ASN A 226 -0.49 5.79 12.91
CA ASN A 226 -0.10 4.41 13.04
C ASN A 226 -1.21 3.52 12.49
N VAL A 227 -0.88 2.66 11.53
CA VAL A 227 -1.81 1.73 10.89
C VAL A 227 -1.24 0.33 10.96
N SER A 228 -1.77 -0.46 11.88
CA SER A 228 -1.51 -1.90 11.90
C SER A 228 -2.49 -2.60 10.96
N HIS A 229 -2.01 -3.52 10.14
CA HIS A 229 -2.86 -4.25 9.22
C HIS A 229 -2.67 -5.76 9.28
N LYS A 230 -3.75 -6.46 8.94
CA LYS A 230 -3.77 -7.89 8.60
C LYS A 230 -4.61 -8.06 7.34
N SER A 231 -4.16 -8.86 6.40
CA SER A 231 -4.94 -9.19 5.20
C SER A 231 -4.55 -10.56 4.67
N GLU A 232 -5.25 -11.03 3.65
CA GLU A 232 -4.93 -12.26 2.94
C GLU A 232 -4.62 -11.94 1.48
N LEU A 233 -3.55 -12.51 0.94
CA LEU A 233 -3.37 -12.52 -0.51
C LEU A 233 -4.46 -13.40 -1.12
N HIS A 234 -5.15 -12.95 -2.18
CA HIS A 234 -6.24 -13.73 -2.77
C HIS A 234 -5.78 -15.14 -3.19
N ARG A 235 -6.38 -16.19 -2.62
CA ARG A 235 -5.95 -17.61 -2.78
C ARG A 235 -4.51 -17.90 -2.32
N GLY A 236 -3.98 -17.05 -1.46
CA GLY A 236 -2.62 -17.11 -0.94
C GLY A 236 -2.63 -17.24 0.57
N GLN A 237 -1.74 -16.48 1.20
CA GLN A 237 -1.43 -16.57 2.61
C GLN A 237 -1.76 -15.25 3.29
N SER A 238 -1.98 -15.33 4.60
CA SER A 238 -2.15 -14.15 5.44
C SER A 238 -0.84 -13.36 5.47
N GLN A 239 -0.99 -12.05 5.53
CA GLN A 239 0.09 -11.10 5.71
C GLN A 239 -0.27 -10.11 6.81
N HIS A 240 0.75 -9.53 7.42
CA HIS A 240 0.56 -8.47 8.40
C HIS A 240 1.70 -7.47 8.35
N GLY A 241 1.43 -6.29 8.87
CA GLY A 241 2.45 -5.27 8.92
C GLY A 241 1.97 -4.03 9.64
N ASN A 242 2.84 -3.03 9.63
CA ASN A 242 2.58 -1.76 10.23
C ASN A 242 3.07 -0.63 9.33
N PHE A 243 2.25 0.41 9.21
CA PHE A 243 2.62 1.65 8.57
C PHE A 243 2.59 2.77 9.61
N TYR A 244 3.72 3.43 9.78
CA TYR A 244 3.88 4.56 10.67
C TYR A 244 4.24 5.79 9.84
N MET A 245 3.59 6.91 10.14
CA MET A 245 3.83 8.21 9.55
C MET A 245 3.86 9.26 10.65
N ASP A 246 4.94 10.02 10.74
CA ASP A 246 5.11 11.13 11.68
C ASP A 246 5.16 12.45 10.91
N LEU A 247 4.14 13.28 11.14
CA LEU A 247 3.97 14.61 10.56
C LEU A 247 4.21 15.71 11.60
N SER A 248 4.80 15.40 12.77
CA SER A 248 5.05 16.37 13.84
C SER A 248 6.18 17.38 13.53
N SER A 249 6.99 17.06 12.53
CA SER A 249 8.11 17.89 12.05
C SER A 249 7.80 18.47 10.67
N ASP A 250 8.51 19.55 10.32
CA ASP A 250 8.55 20.05 8.94
C ASP A 250 8.99 18.98 7.96
N ILE A 251 9.81 18.01 8.35
CA ILE A 251 10.22 16.90 7.49
C ILE A 251 9.47 15.65 7.96
N PRO A 252 8.46 15.16 7.22
CA PRO A 252 7.72 14.00 7.64
C PRO A 252 8.58 12.75 7.56
N SER A 253 8.35 11.80 8.46
CA SER A 253 9.04 10.51 8.47
C SER A 253 8.06 9.35 8.39
N TYR A 254 8.52 8.24 7.82
CA TYR A 254 7.70 7.09 7.50
C TYR A 254 8.46 5.80 7.84
N HIS A 255 7.72 4.80 8.30
CA HIS A 255 8.25 3.47 8.56
C HIS A 255 7.23 2.41 8.13
N ILE A 256 7.66 1.54 7.23
CA ILE A 256 6.87 0.42 6.70
C ILE A 256 7.49 -0.87 7.18
N ILE A 257 6.68 -1.70 7.83
CA ILE A 257 7.01 -3.08 8.17
C ILE A 257 5.96 -3.98 7.53
N GLN A 258 6.38 -5.04 6.86
CA GLN A 258 5.49 -6.02 6.27
C GLN A 258 6.14 -7.40 6.32
N ASP A 259 5.35 -8.39 6.74
CA ASP A 259 5.74 -9.78 6.79
C ASP A 259 4.68 -10.66 6.10
N ILE A 260 5.15 -11.67 5.39
CA ILE A 260 4.35 -12.71 4.75
C ILE A 260 5.05 -14.06 4.93
N ASP A 261 4.50 -14.89 5.81
CA ASP A 261 5.07 -16.20 6.13
C ASP A 261 4.48 -17.31 5.23
N GLY A 262 5.37 -18.12 4.67
CA GLY A 262 5.06 -19.38 4.00
C GLY A 262 4.15 -19.23 2.79
N PHE A 263 4.18 -18.09 2.09
CA PHE A 263 3.36 -17.86 0.92
C PHE A 263 3.76 -18.76 -0.23
N ARG A 264 2.76 -19.18 -1.01
CA ARG A 264 2.98 -20.01 -2.19
C ARG A 264 3.34 -19.15 -3.39
N ILE A 265 4.61 -19.17 -3.81
CA ILE A 265 5.09 -18.31 -4.91
C ILE A 265 4.33 -18.56 -6.21
N GLU A 266 3.90 -19.80 -6.49
CA GLU A 266 3.12 -20.09 -7.71
C GLU A 266 1.74 -19.43 -7.71
N LYS A 267 1.16 -19.15 -6.53
CA LYS A 267 -0.10 -18.41 -6.41
C LYS A 267 0.10 -16.93 -6.67
N PHE A 268 1.29 -16.42 -6.36
CA PHE A 268 1.67 -15.05 -6.65
C PHE A 268 1.99 -14.85 -8.12
N LEU A 269 2.88 -15.67 -8.68
CA LEU A 269 3.28 -15.61 -10.08
C LEU A 269 2.13 -15.90 -11.05
N GLY A 270 1.22 -16.81 -10.69
CA GLY A 270 0.03 -17.11 -11.51
C GLY A 270 -0.96 -15.94 -11.71
N ARG A 271 -0.68 -14.76 -11.13
CA ARG A 271 -1.40 -13.50 -11.40
C ARG A 271 -0.82 -12.73 -12.58
N PHE A 272 0.44 -12.99 -12.92
CA PHE A 272 1.21 -12.33 -13.97
C PHE A 272 1.54 -13.29 -15.12
N GLU A 273 1.64 -14.58 -14.84
CA GLU A 273 2.03 -15.64 -15.76
C GLU A 273 0.91 -16.68 -15.92
N GLU A 274 0.68 -17.20 -17.13
CA GLU A 274 -0.26 -18.30 -17.36
C GLU A 274 0.21 -19.61 -16.69
N GLU A 275 1.51 -19.87 -16.77
CA GLU A 275 2.19 -21.00 -16.16
C GLU A 275 3.27 -20.47 -15.21
N PRO A 276 3.11 -20.62 -13.88
CA PRO A 276 4.07 -20.10 -12.92
C PRO A 276 5.47 -20.68 -13.15
N SER A 277 6.45 -19.79 -13.32
CA SER A 277 7.86 -20.13 -13.48
C SER A 277 8.47 -20.78 -12.24
N MET A 278 7.87 -20.57 -11.06
CA MET A 278 8.35 -21.13 -9.79
C MET A 278 7.21 -21.67 -8.94
N LYS A 279 7.51 -22.70 -8.16
CA LYS A 279 6.60 -23.32 -7.19
C LYS A 279 7.31 -23.65 -5.89
N GLY A 280 6.65 -23.36 -4.77
CA GLY A 280 7.20 -23.61 -3.44
C GLY A 280 6.65 -22.66 -2.40
N LYS A 281 7.11 -22.82 -1.15
CA LYS A 281 6.80 -21.88 -0.07
C LYS A 281 7.96 -20.92 0.12
N MET A 282 7.64 -19.66 0.35
CA MET A 282 8.61 -18.61 0.59
C MET A 282 8.16 -17.73 1.74
N ASP A 283 9.11 -17.09 2.39
CA ASP A 283 8.90 -16.07 3.42
C ASP A 283 9.39 -14.73 2.86
N PHE A 284 8.62 -13.67 3.05
CA PHE A 284 8.96 -12.32 2.63
C PHE A 284 8.82 -11.33 3.79
N SER A 285 9.81 -10.48 3.98
CA SER A 285 9.75 -9.39 4.95
C SER A 285 10.40 -8.12 4.42
N ILE A 286 9.82 -6.96 4.74
CA ILE A 286 10.43 -5.64 4.55
C ILE A 286 10.36 -4.81 5.83
N ASP A 287 11.42 -4.06 6.09
CA ASP A 287 11.48 -3.01 7.10
C ASP A 287 12.17 -1.81 6.46
N LEU A 288 11.39 -0.77 6.13
CA LEU A 288 11.84 0.39 5.36
C LEU A 288 11.51 1.68 6.09
N ARG A 289 12.48 2.60 6.15
CA ARG A 289 12.32 3.95 6.68
C ARG A 289 12.69 4.97 5.63
N PHE A 290 11.95 6.06 5.56
CA PHE A 290 12.20 7.18 4.66
C PHE A 290 11.63 8.48 5.26
N SER A 291 12.06 9.61 4.73
CA SER A 291 11.66 10.94 5.20
C SER A 291 11.68 11.97 4.08
N GLY A 292 10.81 12.99 4.16
CA GLY A 292 10.79 14.11 3.23
C GLY A 292 9.48 14.32 2.51
N LYS A 293 9.43 15.38 1.69
CA LYS A 293 8.17 15.85 1.07
C LYS A 293 8.06 15.51 -0.40
N SER A 294 9.20 15.37 -1.06
CA SER A 294 9.28 15.05 -2.48
C SER A 294 9.67 13.59 -2.70
N SER A 295 9.33 13.04 -3.87
CA SER A 295 9.76 11.70 -4.26
C SER A 295 11.28 11.52 -4.16
N SER A 296 12.06 12.54 -4.55
CA SER A 296 13.52 12.52 -4.42
C SER A 296 13.98 12.44 -2.97
N ASP A 297 13.35 13.16 -2.03
CA ASP A 297 13.71 13.08 -0.61
C ASP A 297 13.44 11.69 -0.07
N LEU A 298 12.28 11.09 -0.42
CA LEU A 298 11.91 9.76 0.04
C LEU A 298 12.91 8.70 -0.43
N TRP A 299 13.34 8.75 -1.69
CA TRP A 299 14.34 7.82 -2.22
C TRP A 299 15.73 8.03 -1.60
N LEU A 300 16.21 9.28 -1.52
CA LEU A 300 17.56 9.57 -1.01
C LEU A 300 17.68 9.33 0.50
N SER A 301 16.59 9.45 1.26
CA SER A 301 16.54 9.13 2.69
C SER A 301 16.17 7.68 2.98
N SER A 302 15.81 6.89 1.96
CA SER A 302 15.36 5.53 2.15
C SER A 302 16.45 4.66 2.76
N SER A 303 16.08 3.85 3.74
CA SER A 303 16.98 2.90 4.40
C SER A 303 16.18 1.70 4.90
N GLY A 304 16.82 0.54 4.99
CA GLY A 304 16.16 -0.64 5.53
C GLY A 304 16.62 -1.93 4.89
N GLU A 305 15.80 -2.97 5.04
CA GLU A 305 16.11 -4.32 4.58
C GLU A 305 14.90 -4.94 3.87
N MET A 306 15.20 -5.75 2.86
CA MET A 306 14.23 -6.58 2.14
C MET A 306 14.76 -8.01 2.11
N LYS A 307 13.93 -8.96 2.54
CA LYS A 307 14.32 -10.37 2.65
C LYS A 307 13.29 -11.25 1.98
N LEU A 308 13.78 -12.20 1.18
CA LEU A 308 12.98 -13.23 0.54
C LEU A 308 13.72 -14.55 0.64
N ASN A 309 13.11 -15.53 1.31
CA ASN A 309 13.72 -16.84 1.55
C ASN A 309 12.76 -17.95 1.11
N GLY A 310 13.31 -19.10 0.74
CA GLY A 310 12.49 -20.27 0.41
C GLY A 310 13.31 -21.55 0.40
N ASP A 311 12.67 -22.64 0.78
CA ASP A 311 13.27 -23.97 0.82
C ASP A 311 12.51 -24.91 -0.12
N SER A 312 13.25 -25.82 -0.77
CA SER A 312 12.69 -26.87 -1.62
C SER A 312 11.75 -26.33 -2.72
N LEU A 313 12.25 -25.35 -3.49
CA LEU A 313 11.53 -24.75 -4.60
C LEU A 313 11.71 -25.56 -5.89
N ILE A 314 10.74 -25.47 -6.79
CA ILE A 314 10.82 -25.99 -8.14
C ILE A 314 10.81 -24.80 -9.09
N LEU A 315 11.89 -24.63 -9.84
CA LEU A 315 11.97 -23.69 -10.95
C LEU A 315 11.62 -24.44 -12.24
N TYR A 316 10.65 -23.95 -13.00
CA TYR A 316 10.24 -24.51 -14.29
C TYR A 316 10.87 -23.74 -15.45
N GLY A 317 10.99 -24.41 -16.60
CA GLY A 317 11.45 -23.78 -17.84
C GLY A 317 12.96 -23.81 -18.05
N THR A 318 13.73 -24.21 -17.02
CA THR A 318 15.20 -24.26 -17.06
C THR A 318 15.75 -25.36 -16.13
N ASP A 319 16.71 -26.15 -16.65
CA ASP A 319 17.55 -27.07 -15.87
C ASP A 319 18.92 -26.41 -15.65
N LEU A 320 19.07 -25.70 -14.55
CA LEU A 320 20.25 -24.91 -14.21
C LEU A 320 21.50 -25.80 -14.07
N ASP A 321 21.34 -27.04 -13.62
CA ASP A 321 22.44 -28.00 -13.51
C ASP A 321 22.94 -28.43 -14.90
N LYS A 322 22.04 -28.64 -15.85
CA LYS A 322 22.37 -28.91 -17.25
C LYS A 322 23.00 -27.69 -17.93
N VAL A 323 22.48 -26.47 -17.69
CA VAL A 323 23.08 -25.24 -18.24
C VAL A 323 24.50 -25.06 -17.73
N ALA A 324 24.74 -25.25 -16.42
CA ALA A 324 26.08 -25.21 -15.83
C ALA A 324 27.03 -26.28 -16.42
N ARG A 325 26.57 -27.53 -16.60
CA ARG A 325 27.39 -28.59 -17.24
C ARG A 325 27.67 -28.35 -18.71
N GLN A 326 26.71 -27.78 -19.45
CA GLN A 326 26.90 -27.52 -20.88
C GLN A 326 28.00 -26.48 -21.10
N PHE A 327 28.11 -25.51 -20.20
CA PHE A 327 29.20 -24.55 -20.22
C PHE A 327 30.59 -25.19 -20.09
N GLU A 328 30.75 -26.17 -19.19
CA GLU A 328 32.03 -26.89 -19.03
C GLU A 328 32.54 -27.42 -20.37
N ARG A 329 31.60 -27.81 -21.26
CA ARG A 329 31.90 -28.42 -22.56
C ARG A 329 32.07 -27.41 -23.68
N THR A 330 31.30 -26.32 -23.69
CA THR A 330 31.21 -25.42 -24.85
C THR A 330 31.97 -24.10 -24.66
N GLN A 331 32.31 -23.74 -23.42
CA GLN A 331 32.83 -22.42 -23.06
C GLN A 331 31.91 -21.27 -23.53
N LYS A 332 30.63 -21.56 -23.82
CA LYS A 332 29.59 -20.58 -24.14
C LYS A 332 28.53 -20.65 -23.07
N PHE A 333 28.39 -19.59 -22.29
CA PHE A 333 27.47 -19.51 -21.16
C PHE A 333 27.14 -18.07 -20.86
N ASN A 334 25.90 -17.86 -20.42
CA ASN A 334 25.44 -16.62 -19.87
C ASN A 334 24.96 -16.94 -18.45
N LEU A 335 25.74 -16.53 -17.44
CA LEU A 335 25.43 -16.73 -16.02
C LEU A 335 24.15 -15.98 -15.64
N ILE A 336 23.75 -14.99 -16.44
CA ILE A 336 22.45 -14.30 -16.37
C ILE A 336 21.28 -15.26 -16.54
N ASP A 337 21.37 -16.21 -17.49
CA ASP A 337 20.30 -17.18 -17.73
C ASP A 337 20.10 -18.06 -16.48
N VAL A 338 21.17 -18.29 -15.72
CA VAL A 338 21.15 -19.09 -14.50
C VAL A 338 20.80 -18.25 -13.26
N SER A 339 21.04 -16.94 -13.32
CA SER A 339 20.80 -16.00 -12.23
C SER A 339 19.46 -15.28 -12.34
N ALA A 340 18.68 -15.55 -13.38
CA ALA A 340 17.34 -15.02 -13.56
C ALA A 340 16.40 -15.31 -12.36
N LEU A 341 16.70 -16.34 -11.54
CA LEU A 341 16.00 -16.58 -10.26
C LEU A 341 16.11 -15.38 -9.29
N PHE A 342 17.25 -14.69 -9.28
CA PHE A 342 17.46 -13.49 -8.47
C PHE A 342 16.74 -12.27 -9.05
N LEU A 343 16.55 -12.23 -10.37
CA LEU A 343 15.68 -11.28 -11.06
C LEU A 343 14.19 -11.59 -10.87
N ALA A 344 13.83 -12.68 -10.19
CA ALA A 344 12.48 -12.92 -9.66
C ALA A 344 12.35 -12.56 -8.16
N GLY A 345 13.43 -12.13 -7.51
CA GLY A 345 13.44 -11.65 -6.12
C GLY A 345 13.03 -10.17 -5.97
N PRO A 346 13.25 -9.56 -4.78
CA PRO A 346 12.85 -8.17 -4.51
C PRO A 346 13.43 -7.16 -5.52
N VAL A 347 14.69 -7.35 -5.91
CA VAL A 347 15.35 -6.56 -6.97
C VAL A 347 14.70 -6.77 -8.33
N GLY A 348 14.33 -8.01 -8.64
CA GLY A 348 13.55 -8.36 -9.81
C GLY A 348 12.28 -7.55 -9.96
N ILE A 349 11.47 -7.51 -8.90
CA ILE A 349 10.21 -6.74 -8.87
C ILE A 349 10.50 -5.24 -9.04
N ALA A 350 11.52 -4.72 -8.36
CA ALA A 350 11.88 -3.30 -8.42
C ALA A 350 12.38 -2.85 -9.81
N ILE A 351 13.18 -3.68 -10.49
CA ILE A 351 13.73 -3.39 -11.82
C ILE A 351 12.66 -3.55 -12.91
N THR A 352 11.85 -4.60 -12.82
CA THR A 352 10.99 -5.02 -13.94
C THR A 352 9.69 -4.24 -14.05
N LYS A 353 9.39 -3.35 -13.09
CA LYS A 353 8.06 -2.73 -12.92
C LYS A 353 6.93 -3.77 -13.11
N GLY A 354 7.18 -5.04 -12.75
CA GLY A 354 6.20 -6.11 -12.67
C GLY A 354 5.82 -6.89 -13.94
N GLY A 355 6.63 -6.98 -15.02
CA GLY A 355 6.18 -7.82 -16.16
C GLY A 355 7.18 -8.37 -17.16
N GLU A 356 8.21 -7.62 -17.58
CA GLU A 356 8.82 -7.94 -18.90
C GLU A 356 9.98 -8.95 -18.86
N TYR A 357 10.69 -9.12 -17.75
CA TYR A 357 11.84 -10.06 -17.66
C TYR A 357 11.46 -11.47 -17.19
N ALA A 358 10.23 -11.69 -16.71
CA ALA A 358 9.75 -13.02 -16.30
C ALA A 358 9.81 -14.05 -17.45
N ASN A 359 9.62 -13.58 -18.69
CA ASN A 359 9.71 -14.43 -19.88
C ASN A 359 11.13 -14.92 -20.20
N LEU A 360 12.17 -14.35 -19.59
CA LEU A 360 13.56 -14.80 -19.78
C LEU A 360 13.86 -16.09 -19.00
N LEU A 361 13.04 -16.45 -18.01
CA LEU A 361 13.20 -17.66 -17.20
C LEU A 361 12.74 -18.94 -17.91
N ILE A 362 11.89 -18.82 -18.93
CA ILE A 362 11.23 -19.96 -19.58
C ILE A 362 11.86 -20.20 -20.95
N SER A 363 12.99 -20.90 -20.95
CA SER A 363 13.68 -21.28 -22.19
C SER A 363 13.12 -22.58 -22.79
N ASN A 364 12.70 -23.53 -21.94
CA ASN A 364 12.22 -24.85 -22.35
C ASN A 364 11.21 -25.42 -21.35
N LYS A 365 9.92 -25.41 -21.70
CA LYS A 365 8.80 -25.80 -20.81
C LYS A 365 8.88 -27.22 -20.20
N GLY A 366 9.69 -28.12 -20.75
CA GLY A 366 9.89 -29.47 -20.19
C GLY A 366 10.98 -29.58 -19.12
N ASP A 367 11.85 -28.57 -18.99
CA ASP A 367 12.97 -28.59 -18.05
C ASP A 367 12.54 -28.02 -16.69
N SER A 368 13.20 -28.48 -15.62
CA SER A 368 13.00 -27.95 -14.27
C SER A 368 14.26 -28.10 -13.43
N THR A 369 14.38 -27.26 -12.41
CA THR A 369 15.44 -27.32 -11.40
C THR A 369 14.84 -27.39 -10.02
N PHE A 370 15.37 -28.30 -9.20
CA PHE A 370 15.08 -28.31 -7.77
C PHE A 370 16.07 -27.40 -7.05
N VAL A 371 15.55 -26.38 -6.36
CA VAL A 371 16.32 -25.42 -5.56
C VAL A 371 16.15 -25.80 -4.09
N HIS A 372 17.23 -26.24 -3.44
CA HIS A 372 17.17 -26.72 -2.06
C HIS A 372 16.96 -25.58 -1.07
N GLU A 373 17.71 -24.50 -1.25
CA GLU A 373 17.71 -23.31 -0.40
C GLU A 373 17.89 -22.09 -1.30
N PHE A 374 17.05 -21.08 -1.10
CA PHE A 374 17.07 -19.78 -1.77
C PHE A 374 17.04 -18.67 -0.72
N VAL A 375 18.01 -17.77 -0.77
CA VAL A 375 18.14 -16.62 0.13
C VAL A 375 18.40 -15.37 -0.70
N SER A 376 17.63 -14.32 -0.44
CA SER A 376 17.73 -13.03 -1.14
C SER A 376 17.49 -11.90 -0.15
N ASN A 377 18.57 -11.52 0.56
CA ASN A 377 18.61 -10.46 1.55
C ASN A 377 19.35 -9.25 0.99
N TRP A 378 18.67 -8.10 1.04
CA TRP A 378 19.13 -6.84 0.48
C TRP A 378 19.03 -5.73 1.50
N ARG A 379 20.02 -4.83 1.51
CA ARG A 379 20.00 -3.60 2.28
C ARG A 379 19.75 -2.42 1.36
N LEU A 380 18.73 -1.62 1.68
CA LEU A 380 18.44 -0.34 1.06
C LEU A 380 19.21 0.77 1.78
N SER A 381 19.88 1.63 1.03
CA SER A 381 20.49 2.86 1.52
C SER A 381 20.47 3.91 0.41
N SER A 382 19.77 5.01 0.64
CA SER A 382 19.69 6.16 -0.27
C SER A 382 19.31 5.78 -1.71
N GLY A 383 18.32 4.90 -1.86
CA GLY A 383 17.83 4.42 -3.16
C GLY A 383 18.69 3.33 -3.81
N GLU A 384 19.78 2.92 -3.18
CA GLU A 384 20.61 1.80 -3.62
C GLU A 384 20.27 0.53 -2.81
N LEU A 385 19.94 -0.56 -3.51
CA LEU A 385 19.81 -1.90 -2.94
C LEU A 385 21.11 -2.66 -3.13
N SER A 386 21.76 -2.99 -2.02
CA SER A 386 23.00 -3.77 -1.98
C SER A 386 22.75 -5.17 -1.44
N THR A 387 23.46 -6.16 -1.97
CA THR A 387 23.38 -7.56 -1.52
C THR A 387 23.95 -7.70 -0.11
N GLU A 388 23.25 -8.36 0.80
CA GLU A 388 23.81 -8.80 2.09
C GLU A 388 24.09 -10.31 2.08
N ASP A 389 23.08 -11.08 1.68
CA ASP A 389 23.17 -12.53 1.53
C ASP A 389 22.24 -12.93 0.39
N VAL A 390 22.81 -13.20 -0.79
CA VAL A 390 22.05 -13.52 -1.98
C VAL A 390 22.67 -14.73 -2.65
N ALA A 391 22.02 -15.88 -2.49
CA ALA A 391 22.47 -17.13 -3.07
C ALA A 391 21.33 -18.16 -3.18
N PHE A 392 21.55 -19.18 -4.00
CA PHE A 392 20.75 -20.39 -3.98
C PHE A 392 21.60 -21.63 -4.26
N SER A 393 21.06 -22.79 -3.86
CA SER A 393 21.66 -24.09 -4.13
C SER A 393 20.70 -25.00 -4.92
N THR A 394 21.26 -25.75 -5.86
CA THR A 394 20.58 -26.79 -6.63
C THR A 394 21.19 -28.15 -6.28
N GLN A 395 20.82 -29.20 -7.03
CA GLN A 395 21.36 -30.54 -6.80
C GLN A 395 22.87 -30.62 -6.98
N GLU A 396 23.44 -29.85 -7.92
CA GLU A 396 24.85 -29.92 -8.28
C GLU A 396 25.59 -28.59 -8.13
N ASN A 397 24.88 -27.46 -8.00
CA ASN A 397 25.47 -26.13 -8.09
C ASN A 397 25.07 -25.25 -6.90
N ARG A 398 25.92 -24.25 -6.63
CA ARG A 398 25.58 -23.12 -5.75
C ARG A 398 25.96 -21.83 -6.45
N ILE A 399 25.05 -20.88 -6.47
CA ILE A 399 25.21 -19.59 -7.15
C ILE A 399 24.99 -18.50 -6.14
N ALA A 400 25.86 -17.49 -6.18
CA ALA A 400 25.77 -16.33 -5.31
C ALA A 400 25.86 -15.04 -6.13
N VAL A 401 25.30 -13.97 -5.56
CA VAL A 401 25.30 -12.62 -6.14
C VAL A 401 25.92 -11.66 -5.14
N ARG A 402 26.70 -10.71 -5.65
CA ARG A 402 27.15 -9.54 -4.89
C ARG A 402 27.07 -8.28 -5.72
N GLY A 403 26.99 -7.14 -5.07
CA GLY A 403 26.97 -5.82 -5.73
C GLY A 403 25.74 -5.04 -5.32
N ALA A 404 25.33 -4.10 -6.17
CA ALA A 404 24.18 -3.26 -5.89
C ALA A 404 23.41 -2.87 -7.15
N VAL A 405 22.21 -2.37 -6.95
CA VAL A 405 21.38 -1.73 -7.99
C VAL A 405 20.85 -0.40 -7.44
N ASN A 406 20.83 0.63 -8.28
CA ASN A 406 20.26 1.92 -7.93
C ASN A 406 18.85 2.03 -8.52
N LEU A 407 17.84 2.11 -7.65
CA LEU A 407 16.44 2.15 -8.08
C LEU A 407 16.01 3.53 -8.58
N TRP A 408 16.70 4.59 -8.16
CA TRP A 408 16.39 5.96 -8.58
C TRP A 408 16.99 6.29 -9.95
N ASN A 409 18.26 5.95 -10.15
CA ASN A 409 18.95 6.12 -11.42
C ASN A 409 18.71 4.97 -12.40
N GLU A 410 17.99 3.93 -11.97
CA GLU A 410 17.71 2.73 -12.76
C GLU A 410 18.98 2.05 -13.32
N THR A 411 20.00 1.85 -12.48
CA THR A 411 21.31 1.28 -12.89
C THR A 411 21.73 0.03 -12.12
N PHE A 412 22.42 -0.88 -12.80
CA PHE A 412 23.23 -1.94 -12.20
C PHE A 412 24.60 -1.38 -11.78
N ASN A 413 24.92 -1.48 -10.49
CA ASN A 413 26.19 -1.00 -9.92
C ASN A 413 27.09 -2.21 -9.62
N ASP A 414 27.73 -2.72 -10.68
CA ASP A 414 28.63 -3.89 -10.65
C ASP A 414 27.98 -5.12 -9.99
N LEU A 415 26.82 -5.51 -10.51
CA LEU A 415 26.11 -6.69 -10.05
C LEU A 415 26.79 -7.94 -10.60
N GLU A 416 27.50 -8.65 -9.72
CA GLU A 416 28.32 -9.80 -10.08
C GLU A 416 27.65 -11.10 -9.64
N PHE A 417 27.52 -12.02 -10.59
CA PHE A 417 27.03 -13.37 -10.39
C PHE A 417 28.22 -14.32 -10.35
N ALA A 418 28.19 -15.33 -9.48
CA ALA A 418 29.21 -16.35 -9.46
C ALA A 418 28.63 -17.74 -9.24
N LEU A 419 29.09 -18.70 -10.05
CA LEU A 419 29.04 -20.11 -9.69
C LEU A 419 30.16 -20.37 -8.67
N ILE A 420 29.81 -20.89 -7.49
CA ILE A 420 30.74 -21.06 -6.37
C ILE A 420 30.90 -22.54 -5.98
N ASN A 421 32.08 -22.88 -5.48
CA ASN A 421 32.37 -24.22 -4.94
C ASN A 421 31.91 -24.36 -3.48
N ASP A 422 32.15 -25.52 -2.85
CA ASP A 422 31.77 -25.81 -1.45
C ASP A 422 32.28 -24.78 -0.43
N TRP A 423 33.43 -24.16 -0.72
CA TRP A 423 34.09 -23.17 0.14
C TRP A 423 33.67 -21.72 -0.13
N GLY A 424 32.69 -21.50 -1.02
CA GLY A 424 32.21 -20.17 -1.38
C GLY A 424 33.12 -19.44 -2.38
N CYS A 425 34.08 -20.14 -2.99
CA CYS A 425 34.99 -19.55 -3.95
C CYS A 425 34.40 -19.57 -5.35
N ALA A 426 34.46 -18.42 -6.04
CA ALA A 426 34.05 -18.33 -7.43
C ALA A 426 34.86 -19.28 -8.34
N VAL A 427 34.12 -20.00 -9.16
CA VAL A 427 34.63 -20.83 -10.27
C VAL A 427 34.49 -20.03 -11.57
N PHE A 428 33.31 -19.44 -11.75
CA PHE A 428 32.97 -18.57 -12.87
C PHE A 428 32.30 -17.31 -12.34
N GLN A 429 32.52 -16.21 -13.04
CA GLN A 429 31.95 -14.90 -12.69
C GLN A 429 31.46 -14.19 -13.94
N GLN A 430 30.39 -13.43 -13.79
CA GLN A 430 29.90 -12.52 -14.82
C GLN A 430 29.34 -11.26 -14.15
N ASN A 431 29.62 -10.11 -14.74
CA ASN A 431 29.16 -8.82 -14.23
C ASN A 431 28.07 -8.25 -15.13
N ILE A 432 27.14 -7.54 -14.51
CA ILE A 432 26.18 -6.66 -15.18
C ILE A 432 26.37 -5.24 -14.65
N SER A 433 26.45 -4.28 -15.55
CA SER A 433 26.53 -2.85 -15.24
C SER A 433 25.65 -2.04 -16.20
N GLY A 434 25.57 -0.73 -16.02
CA GLY A 434 24.81 0.15 -16.92
C GLY A 434 23.34 0.27 -16.53
N HIS A 435 22.50 0.74 -17.47
CA HIS A 435 21.10 1.06 -17.20
C HIS A 435 20.22 -0.20 -17.25
N PHE A 436 19.12 -0.23 -16.50
CA PHE A 436 18.19 -1.37 -16.49
C PHE A 436 17.64 -1.72 -17.88
N THR A 437 17.47 -0.70 -18.72
CA THR A 437 16.93 -0.80 -20.08
C THR A 437 17.98 -1.11 -21.15
N ASP A 438 19.27 -0.93 -20.83
CA ASP A 438 20.40 -1.21 -21.73
C ASP A 438 21.59 -1.72 -20.90
N PRO A 439 21.49 -2.94 -20.34
CA PRO A 439 22.53 -3.49 -19.47
C PRO A 439 23.79 -3.88 -20.26
N ASP A 440 24.95 -3.48 -19.76
CA ASP A 440 26.24 -3.97 -20.22
C ASP A 440 26.60 -5.27 -19.48
N VAL A 441 26.61 -6.36 -20.24
CA VAL A 441 26.86 -7.72 -19.74
C VAL A 441 28.27 -8.12 -20.13
N SER A 442 29.12 -8.36 -19.12
CA SER A 442 30.50 -8.78 -19.37
C SER A 442 30.57 -10.19 -19.95
N GLU A 443 31.67 -10.50 -20.63
CA GLU A 443 32.04 -11.90 -20.89
C GLU A 443 32.25 -12.67 -19.57
N VAL A 444 32.03 -13.98 -19.61
CA VAL A 444 32.21 -14.86 -18.45
C VAL A 444 33.69 -15.01 -18.14
N LYS A 445 34.07 -14.66 -16.91
CA LYS A 445 35.44 -14.80 -16.39
C LYS A 445 35.61 -16.19 -15.76
N VAL A 446 36.57 -16.94 -16.26
CA VAL A 446 36.99 -18.23 -15.67
C VAL A 446 38.08 -17.97 -14.64
N VAL A 447 37.73 -18.09 -13.35
CA VAL A 447 38.65 -17.74 -12.25
C VAL A 447 39.67 -18.85 -11.97
N LYS A 448 39.33 -20.11 -12.29
CA LYS A 448 40.23 -21.26 -12.16
C LYS A 448 40.19 -22.14 -13.41
N THR A 449 41.37 -22.47 -13.93
CA THR A 449 41.51 -23.45 -15.02
C THR A 449 41.07 -24.83 -14.54
N ILE A 450 40.04 -25.38 -15.18
CA ILE A 450 39.54 -26.73 -14.92
C ILE A 450 40.48 -27.70 -15.64
N LEU A 451 41.53 -28.14 -14.94
CA LEU A 451 42.64 -28.91 -15.54
C LEU A 451 42.33 -30.41 -15.79
N ALA A 452 41.06 -30.83 -15.78
CA ALA A 452 40.66 -32.20 -16.11
C ALA A 452 39.16 -32.27 -16.47
N PRO A 453 38.67 -33.36 -17.10
CA PRO A 453 37.24 -33.63 -17.22
C PRO A 453 36.71 -34.01 -15.83
N VAL A 454 36.56 -33.03 -14.93
CA VAL A 454 36.28 -33.28 -13.52
C VAL A 454 34.78 -33.37 -13.32
N LYS A 455 34.30 -34.58 -13.02
CA LYS A 455 32.96 -34.83 -12.45
C LYS A 455 32.66 -34.09 -11.11
N ASN A 456 33.50 -33.14 -10.67
CA ASN A 456 33.49 -32.56 -9.31
C ASN A 456 34.26 -31.23 -9.19
N ILE A 457 34.04 -30.24 -10.07
CA ILE A 457 34.64 -28.89 -9.92
C ILE A 457 34.20 -28.23 -8.59
N PHE A 458 33.04 -28.63 -8.09
CA PHE A 458 32.40 -28.15 -6.86
C PHE A 458 33.13 -28.55 -5.58
N LYS A 459 33.93 -29.64 -5.61
CA LYS A 459 34.88 -30.01 -4.54
C LYS A 459 36.20 -29.25 -4.61
N GLY A 460 36.18 -28.05 -5.18
CA GLY A 460 37.36 -27.23 -5.40
C GLY A 460 38.08 -26.88 -4.09
N LYS A 461 39.34 -26.41 -4.19
CA LYS A 461 40.11 -25.99 -3.02
C LYS A 461 39.61 -24.66 -2.46
N LYS A 462 39.67 -24.51 -1.13
CA LYS A 462 39.51 -23.24 -0.42
C LYS A 462 40.42 -22.15 -1.03
N CYS A 463 39.87 -20.96 -1.21
CA CYS A 463 40.56 -19.76 -1.66
C CYS A 463 40.78 -18.83 -0.48
N LYS A 464 41.69 -17.86 -0.64
CA LYS A 464 41.99 -16.89 0.41
C LYS A 464 40.81 -15.95 0.67
N ASN A 465 40.15 -15.52 -0.40
CA ASN A 465 39.03 -14.59 -0.37
C ASN A 465 37.83 -15.27 -1.05
N PRO A 466 36.91 -15.89 -0.28
CA PRO A 466 35.67 -16.41 -0.82
C PRO A 466 34.86 -15.31 -1.50
N PHE A 467 34.12 -15.68 -2.54
CA PHE A 467 33.14 -14.80 -3.16
C PHE A 467 31.89 -14.66 -2.29
N TYR A 468 31.53 -15.74 -1.59
CA TYR A 468 30.33 -15.83 -0.78
C TYR A 468 30.61 -16.54 0.55
N GLU A 469 30.16 -15.94 1.65
CA GLU A 469 30.30 -16.46 3.01
C GLU A 469 28.95 -16.53 3.76
N GLY A 470 27.83 -16.39 3.03
CA GLY A 470 26.49 -16.34 3.60
C GLY A 470 25.93 -17.69 4.06
N THR A 471 24.62 -17.73 4.28
CA THR A 471 23.95 -18.86 4.93
C THR A 471 23.83 -20.08 4.03
N VAL A 472 23.60 -19.91 2.72
CA VAL A 472 23.26 -20.98 1.78
C VAL A 472 24.36 -22.04 1.73
N LYS A 473 24.00 -23.27 2.11
CA LYS A 473 24.97 -24.38 2.21
C LYS A 473 25.13 -25.13 0.88
N PRO A 474 26.27 -25.81 0.67
CA PRO A 474 26.38 -26.79 -0.41
C PRO A 474 25.39 -27.93 -0.17
N HIS A 475 24.74 -28.41 -1.22
CA HIS A 475 23.88 -29.58 -1.11
C HIS A 475 24.72 -30.81 -0.74
N GLN A 476 24.33 -31.51 0.33
CA GLN A 476 24.99 -32.73 0.78
C GLN A 476 24.30 -33.95 0.17
N HIS A 477 25.03 -34.70 -0.66
CA HIS A 477 24.58 -35.96 -1.27
C HIS A 477 24.36 -37.09 -0.28
#